data_AF-A0A958X7Q3-F1
#
_entry.id   AF-A0A958X7Q3-F1
#
_cell.length_a   1.000
_cell.length_b   1.000
_cell.length_c   1.000
_cell.angle_alpha   90.00
_cell.angle_beta   90.00
_cell.angle_gamma   90.00
#
_symmetry.space_group_name_H-M   'P 1'
#
loop_
_entity.id
_entity.type
_entity.pdbx_description
1 polymer ?
#
loop_
_entity_poly.entity_id
_entity_poly.type
_entity_poly.pdbx_seq_one_letter_code
_entity_poly.pdbx_strand_id
1 'polypeptide(L)'
;MNRKEFLTGAGLAGLGLALPGSNTLLNAPVSKAKVNDSCVLIPSETAGPFPLDLTENPYYFRQDVRESQPGVLLNLKLKILGVNNCQPMENVRVNIWHCTNEGVYSGYNNQQNPGDANSKYLRGYQFTDVHGEVEFITVFPGWYNGRIAHIHFQVHVSSNYSAVSQLTFNIADKNALYLANPTLYPKGADPLSYAQDNVFSDGVTYQVATLTPNQATGGYDSYMEVSVQGSGVSGVGHIEKETAKVFELGQNFPNPYTDKTTVPVTIKEVSDIKLELWNLSGQKVATVFEAKGAYGDYNIDVNPSAHGLPNGNYMYQLEAKNSRGVYRLPKMMTVLK
;
A
#
# COMPACT_ATOMS: atom_id res chain seq x y z
N MET A 1 -8.19 -8.83 19.38
CA MET A 1 -8.80 -8.84 20.74
C MET A 1 -10.30 -8.77 20.58
N ASN A 2 -11.03 -9.73 21.13
CA ASN A 2 -12.49 -9.78 21.04
C ASN A 2 -13.13 -8.65 21.85
N ARG A 3 -14.02 -7.89 21.21
CA ARG A 3 -14.70 -6.68 21.71
C ARG A 3 -15.61 -6.87 22.94
N LYS A 4 -15.67 -8.07 23.54
CA LYS A 4 -16.61 -8.39 24.63
C LYS A 4 -16.18 -7.98 26.04
N GLU A 5 -14.97 -7.47 26.23
CA GLU A 5 -14.46 -7.20 27.60
C GLU A 5 -14.25 -5.72 27.95
N PHE A 6 -14.61 -4.77 27.08
CA PHE A 6 -14.28 -3.35 27.31
C PHE A 6 -15.43 -2.45 27.83
N LEU A 7 -16.64 -2.98 28.07
CA LEU A 7 -17.79 -2.15 28.49
C LEU A 7 -18.40 -2.54 29.84
N THR A 8 -17.57 -2.91 30.81
CA THR A 8 -17.98 -2.96 32.22
C THR A 8 -16.96 -2.23 33.08
N GLY A 9 -17.16 -0.94 33.31
CA GLY A 9 -16.33 -0.20 34.27
C GLY A 9 -16.40 1.31 34.17
N ALA A 10 -17.56 1.91 34.44
CA ALA A 10 -17.64 3.27 34.98
C ALA A 10 -19.06 3.57 35.46
N GLY A 11 -19.36 3.19 36.71
CA GLY A 11 -20.42 3.82 37.50
C GLY A 11 -19.77 4.70 38.56
N LEU A 12 -20.19 5.97 38.64
CA LEU A 12 -20.76 6.62 39.83
C LEU A 12 -20.75 8.15 39.73
N ALA A 13 -21.85 8.72 40.22
CA ALA A 13 -22.17 10.13 40.29
C ALA A 13 -21.32 10.91 41.30
N GLY A 14 -21.18 12.22 41.06
CA GLY A 14 -20.70 13.20 42.03
C GLY A 14 -21.17 14.60 41.68
N LEU A 15 -22.23 15.07 42.36
CA LEU A 15 -22.69 16.46 42.38
C LEU A 15 -21.77 17.30 43.29
N GLY A 16 -21.30 18.45 42.82
CA GLY A 16 -20.46 19.37 43.60
C GLY A 16 -20.60 20.83 43.15
N LEU A 17 -21.05 21.67 44.08
CA LEU A 17 -21.45 23.07 44.02
C LEU A 17 -20.46 24.09 43.41
N ALA A 18 -21.03 25.18 42.89
CA ALA A 18 -20.36 26.37 42.35
C ALA A 18 -19.99 27.41 43.42
N LEU A 19 -18.87 28.13 43.20
CA LEU A 19 -18.59 29.47 43.74
C LEU A 19 -17.80 30.28 42.69
N PRO A 20 -18.00 31.62 42.58
CA PRO A 20 -17.38 32.46 41.55
C PRO A 20 -16.09 33.12 42.05
N GLY A 21 -15.07 33.18 41.19
CA GLY A 21 -13.81 33.88 41.48
C GLY A 21 -13.03 34.17 40.19
N SER A 22 -13.00 35.44 39.82
CA SER A 22 -12.36 35.99 38.61
C SER A 22 -10.84 35.79 38.59
N ASN A 23 -10.31 35.37 37.45
CA ASN A 23 -9.09 35.95 36.84
C ASN A 23 -9.00 35.51 35.37
N THR A 24 -9.43 36.41 34.50
CA THR A 24 -9.25 36.33 33.04
C THR A 24 -7.77 36.57 32.69
N LEU A 25 -7.04 35.49 32.45
CA LEU A 25 -5.90 35.48 31.53
C LEU A 25 -6.36 34.73 30.29
N LEU A 26 -6.47 35.46 29.17
CA LEU A 26 -6.84 34.93 27.87
C LEU A 26 -5.73 34.01 27.35
N ASN A 27 -5.73 32.75 27.77
CA ASN A 27 -5.13 31.68 26.99
C ASN A 27 -6.05 31.44 25.80
N ALA A 28 -5.61 31.84 24.61
CA ALA A 28 -6.22 31.39 23.37
C ALA A 28 -6.31 29.85 23.43
N PRO A 29 -7.47 29.24 23.12
CA PRO A 29 -7.54 27.79 23.03
C PRO A 29 -6.59 27.38 21.91
N VAL A 30 -5.51 26.68 22.27
CA VAL A 30 -4.77 25.86 21.33
C VAL A 30 -5.81 24.91 20.76
N SER A 31 -6.22 25.16 19.52
CA SER A 31 -7.11 24.28 18.78
C SER A 31 -6.47 22.90 18.85
N LYS A 32 -7.10 21.97 19.59
CA LYS A 32 -6.70 20.56 19.56
C LYS A 32 -6.73 20.20 18.08
N ALA A 33 -5.55 19.94 17.51
CA ALA A 33 -5.44 19.39 16.19
C ALA A 33 -6.41 18.22 16.12
N LYS A 34 -7.35 18.31 15.18
CA LYS A 34 -8.33 17.27 14.89
C LYS A 34 -7.52 16.01 14.64
N VAL A 35 -7.56 15.06 15.59
CA VAL A 35 -6.96 13.75 15.37
C VAL A 35 -7.68 13.19 14.15
N ASN A 36 -6.92 12.91 13.10
CA ASN A 36 -7.45 12.34 11.87
C ASN A 36 -8.03 10.97 12.22
N ASP A 37 -9.35 10.79 12.13
CA ASP A 37 -10.02 9.49 12.24
C ASP A 37 -9.67 8.52 11.07
N SER A 38 -8.68 8.87 10.23
CA SER A 38 -8.38 8.22 8.96
C SER A 38 -7.42 7.02 9.06
N CYS A 39 -7.14 6.52 10.26
CA CYS A 39 -6.12 5.49 10.48
C CYS A 39 -6.49 4.62 11.68
N VAL A 40 -7.56 3.85 11.50
CA VAL A 40 -8.08 2.94 12.52
C VAL A 40 -7.87 1.52 12.05
N LEU A 41 -7.41 0.66 12.97
CA LEU A 41 -7.16 -0.74 12.67
C LEU A 41 -8.39 -1.39 12.04
N ILE A 42 -8.19 -2.07 10.92
CA ILE A 42 -9.25 -2.76 10.19
C ILE A 42 -9.97 -3.77 11.12
N PRO A 43 -11.32 -3.77 11.17
CA PRO A 43 -12.07 -4.78 11.88
C PRO A 43 -11.69 -6.18 11.38
N SER A 44 -11.41 -7.08 12.31
CA SER A 44 -11.11 -8.47 11.99
C SER A 44 -12.40 -9.21 11.69
N GLU A 45 -12.51 -9.78 10.49
CA GLU A 45 -13.66 -10.60 10.09
C GLU A 45 -13.30 -12.07 10.01
N THR A 46 -14.34 -12.90 9.95
CA THR A 46 -14.15 -14.31 9.60
C THR A 46 -13.55 -14.42 8.19
N ALA A 47 -12.64 -15.36 8.00
CA ALA A 47 -12.15 -15.76 6.67
C ALA A 47 -13.26 -16.39 5.80
N GLY A 48 -14.45 -16.61 6.37
CA GLY A 48 -15.51 -17.41 5.78
C GLY A 48 -15.14 -18.91 5.73
N PRO A 49 -16.03 -19.75 5.20
CA PRO A 49 -15.79 -21.19 5.08
C PRO A 49 -14.88 -21.56 3.89
N PHE A 50 -14.49 -20.58 3.05
CA PHE A 50 -13.80 -20.82 1.78
C PHE A 50 -12.39 -20.19 1.61
N PRO A 51 -11.51 -20.13 2.63
CA PRO A 51 -10.12 -19.69 2.47
C PRO A 51 -9.21 -20.83 1.99
N LEU A 52 -8.36 -20.55 1.00
CA LEU A 52 -7.28 -21.44 0.56
C LEU A 52 -5.92 -20.87 0.98
N ASP A 53 -4.95 -21.73 1.26
CA ASP A 53 -3.54 -21.30 1.31
C ASP A 53 -3.07 -21.04 -0.13
N LEU A 54 -2.97 -19.77 -0.48
CA LEU A 54 -2.58 -19.35 -1.82
C LEU A 54 -1.08 -19.52 -2.09
N THR A 55 -0.25 -19.73 -1.05
CA THR A 55 1.20 -19.88 -1.24
C THR A 55 1.66 -21.27 -1.60
N GLU A 56 0.82 -22.29 -1.39
CA GLU A 56 1.08 -23.65 -1.85
C GLU A 56 1.13 -23.75 -3.39
N ASN A 57 0.54 -22.77 -4.09
CA ASN A 57 0.53 -22.74 -5.54
C ASN A 57 0.93 -21.36 -6.09
N PRO A 58 2.10 -21.22 -6.76
CA PRO A 58 2.56 -19.94 -7.28
C PRO A 58 1.63 -19.36 -8.35
N TYR A 59 0.71 -20.15 -8.92
CA TYR A 59 -0.32 -19.66 -9.85
C TYR A 59 -1.20 -18.55 -9.26
N TYR A 60 -1.35 -18.49 -7.93
CA TYR A 60 -2.11 -17.43 -7.29
C TYR A 60 -1.36 -16.08 -7.23
N PHE A 61 -0.06 -16.04 -7.55
CA PHE A 61 0.67 -14.77 -7.70
C PHE A 61 0.36 -14.14 -9.05
N ARG A 62 -0.76 -13.42 -9.12
CA ARG A 62 -1.26 -12.79 -10.35
C ARG A 62 -2.10 -11.56 -10.03
N GLN A 63 -2.01 -10.57 -10.91
CA GLN A 63 -2.80 -9.36 -10.85
C GLN A 63 -4.21 -9.60 -11.42
N ASP A 64 -4.32 -10.29 -12.56
CA ASP A 64 -5.60 -10.69 -13.15
C ASP A 64 -6.06 -12.03 -12.57
N VAL A 65 -7.16 -11.98 -11.80
CA VAL A 65 -7.72 -13.16 -11.12
C VAL A 65 -9.00 -13.67 -11.79
N ARG A 66 -9.46 -13.03 -12.88
CA ARG A 66 -10.78 -13.30 -13.49
C ARG A 66 -10.89 -14.71 -14.08
N GLU A 67 -9.81 -15.15 -14.71
CA GLU A 67 -9.85 -16.28 -15.65
C GLU A 67 -10.98 -16.06 -16.68
N SER A 68 -11.89 -17.01 -16.81
CA SER A 68 -13.04 -16.94 -17.72
C SER A 68 -14.35 -16.54 -17.02
N GLN A 69 -14.29 -16.04 -15.78
CA GLN A 69 -15.51 -15.75 -15.02
C GLN A 69 -16.27 -14.54 -15.59
N PRO A 70 -17.59 -14.67 -15.80
CA PRO A 70 -18.40 -13.55 -16.26
C PRO A 70 -18.63 -12.53 -15.14
N GLY A 71 -18.78 -11.27 -15.53
CA GLY A 71 -19.15 -10.18 -14.64
C GLY A 71 -18.65 -8.84 -15.17
N VAL A 72 -19.09 -7.77 -14.53
CA VAL A 72 -18.60 -6.42 -14.83
C VAL A 72 -17.15 -6.31 -14.38
N LEU A 73 -16.28 -5.78 -15.23
CA LEU A 73 -14.86 -5.62 -14.90
C LEU A 73 -14.68 -4.70 -13.69
N LEU A 74 -13.79 -5.10 -12.78
CA LEU A 74 -13.44 -4.34 -11.59
C LEU A 74 -11.91 -4.28 -11.44
N ASN A 75 -11.33 -3.09 -11.50
CA ASN A 75 -9.96 -2.85 -11.08
C ASN A 75 -9.98 -2.51 -9.59
N LEU A 76 -9.53 -3.44 -8.75
CA LEU A 76 -9.52 -3.29 -7.30
C LEU A 76 -8.12 -2.88 -6.82
N LYS A 77 -8.02 -1.71 -6.21
CA LYS A 77 -6.82 -1.23 -5.52
C LYS A 77 -7.04 -1.21 -4.01
N LEU A 78 -6.08 -1.77 -3.27
CA LEU A 78 -6.03 -1.67 -1.81
C LEU A 78 -4.74 -0.99 -1.39
N LYS A 79 -4.84 -0.01 -0.48
CA LYS A 79 -3.69 0.64 0.12
C LYS A 79 -3.53 0.24 1.57
N ILE A 80 -2.39 -0.36 1.91
CA ILE A 80 -2.10 -0.86 3.24
C ILE A 80 -1.31 0.19 4.03
N LEU A 81 -1.82 0.52 5.21
CA LEU A 81 -1.21 1.46 6.13
C LEU A 81 -0.87 0.77 7.46
N GLY A 82 0.23 1.18 8.09
CA GLY A 82 0.53 0.76 9.46
C GLY A 82 -0.18 1.67 10.46
N VAL A 83 -1.03 1.11 11.31
CA VAL A 83 -1.87 1.89 12.26
C VAL A 83 -1.05 2.71 13.26
N ASN A 84 0.21 2.34 13.52
CA ASN A 84 1.05 3.04 14.50
C ASN A 84 1.50 4.44 14.03
N ASN A 85 1.59 4.67 12.72
CA ASN A 85 2.09 5.92 12.16
C ASN A 85 1.35 6.38 10.88
N CYS A 86 0.35 5.63 10.44
CA CYS A 86 -0.50 5.94 9.30
C CYS A 86 0.28 6.11 8.00
N GLN A 87 1.40 5.39 7.89
CA GLN A 87 2.25 5.37 6.70
C GLN A 87 2.00 4.11 5.88
N PRO A 88 2.28 4.14 4.57
CA PRO A 88 2.24 2.97 3.70
C PRO A 88 3.07 1.78 4.18
N MET A 89 2.55 0.56 4.06
CA MET A 89 3.32 -0.66 4.28
C MET A 89 3.70 -1.27 2.95
N GLU A 90 4.99 -1.26 2.64
CA GLU A 90 5.56 -1.89 1.44
C GLU A 90 5.90 -3.36 1.70
N ASN A 91 5.93 -4.18 0.63
CA ASN A 91 6.30 -5.60 0.66
C ASN A 91 5.44 -6.47 1.61
N VAL A 92 4.22 -6.04 1.94
CA VAL A 92 3.24 -6.89 2.63
C VAL A 92 2.37 -7.61 1.61
N ARG A 93 2.14 -8.91 1.85
CA ARG A 93 1.34 -9.74 0.96
C ARG A 93 -0.14 -9.48 1.22
N VAL A 94 -0.89 -9.21 0.16
CA VAL A 94 -2.34 -9.08 0.22
C VAL A 94 -2.95 -10.18 -0.64
N ASN A 95 -3.73 -11.05 0.00
CA ASN A 95 -4.53 -12.06 -0.67
C ASN A 95 -5.95 -11.51 -0.86
N ILE A 96 -6.59 -11.84 -1.98
CA ILE A 96 -8.03 -11.63 -2.18
C ILE A 96 -8.73 -12.92 -2.60
N TRP A 97 -10.00 -13.06 -2.23
CA TRP A 97 -10.90 -14.05 -2.79
C TRP A 97 -12.35 -13.59 -2.73
N HIS A 98 -13.13 -13.95 -3.75
CA HIS A 98 -14.56 -13.69 -3.75
C HIS A 98 -15.34 -14.70 -4.61
N CYS A 99 -16.66 -14.59 -4.53
CA CYS A 99 -17.57 -15.40 -5.31
C CYS A 99 -17.75 -14.87 -6.74
N THR A 100 -18.24 -15.72 -7.63
CA THR A 100 -18.70 -15.35 -8.97
C THR A 100 -19.87 -14.35 -8.93
N ASN A 101 -20.27 -13.84 -10.08
CA ASN A 101 -21.52 -13.11 -10.30
C ASN A 101 -22.78 -13.85 -9.77
N GLU A 102 -22.71 -15.18 -9.62
CA GLU A 102 -23.79 -16.02 -9.09
C GLU A 102 -23.60 -16.40 -7.62
N GLY A 103 -22.56 -15.92 -6.93
CA GLY A 103 -22.37 -16.21 -5.52
C GLY A 103 -21.72 -17.57 -5.21
N VAL A 104 -20.96 -18.12 -6.15
CA VAL A 104 -20.23 -19.41 -6.00
C VAL A 104 -18.72 -19.15 -5.88
N TYR A 105 -18.01 -19.89 -5.02
CA TYR A 105 -16.55 -19.80 -4.85
C TYR A 105 -15.83 -20.93 -5.57
N SER A 106 -14.65 -20.63 -6.11
CA SER A 106 -13.68 -21.61 -6.61
C SER A 106 -13.03 -22.41 -5.49
N GLY A 107 -12.52 -23.60 -5.79
CA GLY A 107 -11.75 -24.44 -4.87
C GLY A 107 -12.59 -25.29 -3.91
N TYR A 108 -13.93 -25.24 -4.02
CA TYR A 108 -14.84 -26.00 -3.19
C TYR A 108 -16.00 -26.56 -4.01
N ASN A 109 -16.42 -27.77 -3.67
CA ASN A 109 -17.65 -28.37 -4.18
C ASN A 109 -18.38 -29.06 -3.03
N ASN A 110 -19.43 -28.43 -2.51
CA ASN A 110 -20.31 -28.97 -1.46
C ASN A 110 -21.73 -28.42 -1.61
N GLN A 111 -22.66 -28.87 -0.76
CA GLN A 111 -24.08 -28.50 -0.86
C GLN A 111 -24.33 -26.99 -0.76
N GLN A 112 -23.51 -26.27 0.01
CA GLN A 112 -23.60 -24.83 0.20
C GLN A 112 -22.83 -24.02 -0.85
N ASN A 113 -21.89 -24.65 -1.55
CA ASN A 113 -21.08 -24.07 -2.62
C ASN A 113 -20.88 -25.11 -3.74
N PRO A 114 -21.85 -25.23 -4.67
CA PRO A 114 -21.80 -26.18 -5.77
C PRO A 114 -20.86 -25.68 -6.89
N GLY A 115 -19.62 -25.36 -6.53
CA GLY A 115 -18.58 -24.92 -7.44
C GLY A 115 -17.72 -26.08 -7.95
N ASP A 116 -16.52 -25.74 -8.40
CA ASP A 116 -15.50 -26.70 -8.82
C ASP A 116 -14.34 -26.70 -7.82
N ALA A 117 -14.09 -27.85 -7.20
CA ALA A 117 -13.04 -28.06 -6.21
C ALA A 117 -11.62 -27.83 -6.75
N ASN A 118 -11.41 -27.92 -8.07
CA ASN A 118 -10.09 -27.75 -8.69
C ASN A 118 -9.89 -26.36 -9.33
N SER A 119 -10.96 -25.55 -9.39
CA SER A 119 -10.92 -24.22 -9.98
C SER A 119 -10.19 -23.21 -9.08
N LYS A 120 -9.63 -22.16 -9.69
CA LYS A 120 -8.77 -21.18 -9.01
C LYS A 120 -9.21 -19.73 -9.21
N TYR A 121 -10.25 -19.50 -10.02
CA TYR A 121 -10.70 -18.17 -10.40
C TYR A 121 -11.05 -17.30 -9.20
N LEU A 122 -10.96 -15.99 -9.37
CA LEU A 122 -11.33 -14.96 -8.40
C LEU A 122 -10.57 -15.08 -7.08
N ARG A 123 -9.36 -15.63 -7.15
CA ARG A 123 -8.38 -15.75 -6.07
C ARG A 123 -7.00 -15.37 -6.58
N GLY A 124 -6.27 -14.62 -5.75
CA GLY A 124 -4.89 -14.26 -6.03
C GLY A 124 -4.27 -13.48 -4.88
N TYR A 125 -2.96 -13.27 -4.97
CA TYR A 125 -2.23 -12.39 -4.08
C TYR A 125 -1.24 -11.52 -4.82
N GLN A 126 -0.95 -10.37 -4.23
CA GLN A 126 0.06 -9.40 -4.68
C GLN A 126 0.85 -8.91 -3.46
N PHE A 127 1.98 -8.25 -3.71
CA PHE A 127 2.74 -7.53 -2.69
C PHE A 127 2.56 -6.04 -2.90
N THR A 128 2.35 -5.30 -1.82
CA THR A 128 2.23 -3.84 -1.85
C THR A 128 3.51 -3.18 -2.34
N ASP A 129 3.38 -2.18 -3.20
CA ASP A 129 4.48 -1.33 -3.64
C ASP A 129 4.95 -0.33 -2.55
N VAL A 130 5.83 0.60 -2.94
CA VAL A 130 6.39 1.64 -2.06
C VAL A 130 5.33 2.60 -1.49
N HIS A 131 4.18 2.69 -2.15
CA HIS A 131 3.03 3.47 -1.74
C HIS A 131 2.04 2.66 -0.91
N GLY A 132 2.38 1.39 -0.61
CA GLY A 132 1.54 0.47 0.13
C GLY A 132 0.39 -0.07 -0.72
N GLU A 133 0.45 0.04 -2.03
CA GLU A 133 -0.67 -0.26 -2.93
C GLU A 133 -0.50 -1.64 -3.58
N VAL A 134 -1.60 -2.41 -3.63
CA VAL A 134 -1.77 -3.56 -4.51
C VAL A 134 -2.93 -3.31 -5.46
N GLU A 135 -2.86 -3.91 -6.65
CA GLU A 135 -3.93 -3.86 -7.63
C GLU A 135 -4.31 -5.28 -8.07
N PHE A 136 -5.59 -5.48 -8.34
CA PHE A 136 -6.14 -6.70 -8.91
C PHE A 136 -7.12 -6.36 -10.03
N ILE A 137 -7.06 -7.11 -11.13
CA ILE A 137 -8.08 -7.09 -12.17
C ILE A 137 -9.01 -8.27 -11.89
N THR A 138 -10.27 -7.97 -11.60
CA THR A 138 -11.30 -8.97 -11.26
C THR A 138 -12.65 -8.64 -11.91
N VAL A 139 -13.71 -9.37 -11.55
CA VAL A 139 -15.11 -9.03 -11.84
C VAL A 139 -15.85 -8.66 -10.56
N PHE A 140 -16.85 -7.78 -10.66
CA PHE A 140 -17.67 -7.40 -9.52
C PHE A 140 -18.45 -8.62 -8.99
N PRO A 141 -18.40 -8.93 -7.68
CA PRO A 141 -19.00 -10.15 -7.14
C PRO A 141 -20.53 -10.12 -7.16
N GLY A 142 -21.13 -11.30 -7.24
CA GLY A 142 -22.53 -11.48 -6.91
C GLY A 142 -22.76 -11.50 -5.41
N TRP A 143 -23.95 -11.98 -5.02
CA TRP A 143 -24.33 -12.23 -3.63
C TRP A 143 -24.91 -13.64 -3.47
N TYR A 144 -24.88 -14.14 -2.24
CA TYR A 144 -25.44 -15.44 -1.86
C TYR A 144 -26.24 -15.32 -0.57
N ASN A 145 -27.10 -16.30 -0.31
CA ASN A 145 -28.10 -16.18 0.76
C ASN A 145 -27.46 -15.86 2.11
N GLY A 146 -27.98 -14.83 2.78
CA GLY A 146 -27.50 -14.37 4.08
C GLY A 146 -26.28 -13.44 4.03
N ARG A 147 -25.71 -13.15 2.85
CA ARG A 147 -24.54 -12.28 2.72
C ARG A 147 -24.73 -11.20 1.65
N ILE A 148 -24.36 -9.96 1.96
CA ILE A 148 -24.22 -8.92 0.95
C ILE A 148 -23.05 -9.23 0.01
N ALA A 149 -22.99 -8.60 -1.17
CA ALA A 149 -21.83 -8.67 -2.04
C ALA A 149 -20.55 -8.16 -1.34
N HIS A 150 -19.49 -8.96 -1.39
CA HIS A 150 -18.23 -8.68 -0.70
C HIS A 150 -17.03 -9.34 -1.39
N ILE A 151 -15.84 -8.81 -1.07
CA ILE A 151 -14.55 -9.42 -1.40
C ILE A 151 -13.81 -9.63 -0.08
N HIS A 152 -13.30 -10.83 0.13
CA HIS A 152 -12.43 -11.09 1.27
C HIS A 152 -11.01 -10.65 0.94
N PHE A 153 -10.29 -10.22 1.98
CA PHE A 153 -8.86 -10.01 1.87
C PHE A 153 -8.13 -10.45 3.13
N GLN A 154 -6.85 -10.78 2.96
CA GLN A 154 -5.94 -11.09 4.04
C GLN A 154 -4.60 -10.41 3.80
N VAL A 155 -4.18 -9.59 4.76
CA VAL A 155 -2.90 -8.86 4.72
C VAL A 155 -1.92 -9.57 5.63
N HIS A 156 -0.89 -10.19 5.08
CA HIS A 156 0.20 -10.81 5.84
C HIS A 156 1.31 -9.79 6.04
N VAL A 157 1.46 -9.33 7.28
CA VAL A 157 2.46 -8.35 7.68
C VAL A 157 3.75 -9.04 8.16
N SER A 158 3.63 -10.20 8.79
CA SER A 158 4.76 -11.01 9.24
C SER A 158 4.39 -12.49 9.30
N SER A 159 5.33 -13.36 9.66
CA SER A 159 5.05 -14.78 9.92
C SER A 159 4.05 -15.00 11.06
N ASN A 160 3.90 -14.01 11.95
CA ASN A 160 3.14 -14.14 13.20
C ASN A 160 1.86 -13.30 13.20
N TYR A 161 1.64 -12.48 12.16
CA TYR A 161 0.46 -11.62 12.08
C TYR A 161 -0.05 -11.48 10.65
N SER A 162 -1.34 -11.75 10.49
CA SER A 162 -2.13 -11.36 9.33
C SER A 162 -3.46 -10.75 9.76
N ALA A 163 -3.86 -9.65 9.13
CA ALA A 163 -5.22 -9.12 9.24
C ALA A 163 -6.13 -9.84 8.23
N VAL A 164 -7.24 -10.42 8.68
CA VAL A 164 -8.29 -10.97 7.81
C VAL A 164 -9.52 -10.08 7.95
N SER A 165 -10.06 -9.64 6.84
CA SER A 165 -11.28 -8.84 6.82
C SER A 165 -12.01 -8.99 5.49
N GLN A 166 -13.08 -8.22 5.31
CA GLN A 166 -13.92 -8.22 4.13
C GLN A 166 -14.24 -6.78 3.76
N LEU A 167 -14.35 -6.51 2.46
CA LEU A 167 -14.86 -5.25 1.94
C LEU A 167 -16.20 -5.46 1.26
N THR A 168 -17.04 -4.43 1.32
CA THR A 168 -18.29 -4.30 0.58
C THR A 168 -18.34 -2.94 -0.12
N PHE A 169 -19.48 -2.60 -0.70
CA PHE A 169 -19.69 -1.39 -1.48
C PHE A 169 -20.93 -0.66 -0.98
N ASN A 170 -21.08 0.61 -1.38
CA ASN A 170 -22.31 1.37 -1.17
C ASN A 170 -23.51 0.59 -1.72
N ILE A 171 -24.59 0.46 -0.92
CA ILE A 171 -25.78 -0.32 -1.30
C ILE A 171 -26.43 0.20 -2.59
N ALA A 172 -26.57 1.52 -2.73
CA ALA A 172 -27.19 2.11 -3.90
C ALA A 172 -26.32 1.88 -5.15
N ASP A 173 -25.01 2.08 -5.04
CA ASP A 173 -24.10 1.97 -6.18
C ASP A 173 -24.01 0.53 -6.70
N LYS A 174 -23.87 -0.46 -5.82
CA LYS A 174 -23.83 -1.88 -6.25
C LYS A 174 -25.17 -2.33 -6.85
N ASN A 175 -26.29 -1.86 -6.31
CA ASN A 175 -27.61 -2.21 -6.85
C ASN A 175 -27.89 -1.52 -8.19
N ALA A 176 -27.37 -0.31 -8.41
CA ALA A 176 -27.37 0.33 -9.72
C ALA A 176 -26.54 -0.46 -10.75
N LEU A 177 -25.37 -0.98 -10.35
CA LEU A 177 -24.55 -1.86 -11.20
C LEU A 177 -25.32 -3.13 -11.60
N TYR A 178 -25.97 -3.81 -10.64
CA TYR A 178 -26.77 -5.00 -10.93
C TYR A 178 -27.95 -4.70 -11.86
N LEU A 179 -28.67 -3.61 -11.62
CA LEU A 179 -29.79 -3.19 -12.46
C LEU A 179 -29.35 -2.86 -13.90
N ALA A 180 -28.17 -2.28 -14.08
CA ALA A 180 -27.60 -1.98 -15.39
C ALA A 180 -27.10 -3.22 -16.15
N ASN A 181 -26.89 -4.36 -15.46
CA ASN A 181 -26.26 -5.55 -16.02
C ASN A 181 -27.07 -6.84 -15.75
N PRO A 182 -28.36 -6.91 -16.10
CA PRO A 182 -29.24 -8.03 -15.71
C PRO A 182 -28.81 -9.38 -16.29
N THR A 183 -28.19 -9.39 -17.48
CA THR A 183 -27.67 -10.63 -18.10
C THR A 183 -26.45 -11.18 -17.34
N LEU A 184 -25.62 -10.30 -16.78
CA LEU A 184 -24.45 -10.71 -15.98
C LEU A 184 -24.82 -11.03 -14.53
N TYR A 185 -25.90 -10.46 -14.00
CA TYR A 185 -26.33 -10.65 -12.61
C TYR A 185 -27.81 -11.07 -12.55
N PRO A 186 -28.13 -12.34 -12.87
CA PRO A 186 -29.51 -12.81 -12.98
C PRO A 186 -30.26 -12.82 -11.64
N LYS A 187 -29.54 -12.82 -10.51
CA LYS A 187 -30.12 -12.69 -9.16
C LYS A 187 -30.62 -11.26 -8.87
N GLY A 188 -30.21 -10.27 -9.65
CA GLY A 188 -30.59 -8.88 -9.48
C GLY A 188 -30.01 -8.24 -8.23
N ALA A 189 -30.71 -7.21 -7.73
CA ALA A 189 -30.29 -6.41 -6.59
C ALA A 189 -30.00 -7.26 -5.35
N ASP A 190 -28.96 -6.88 -4.61
CA ASP A 190 -28.64 -7.46 -3.32
C ASP A 190 -29.76 -7.11 -2.31
N PRO A 191 -30.43 -8.11 -1.72
CA PRO A 191 -31.61 -7.89 -0.91
C PRO A 191 -31.28 -7.41 0.51
N LEU A 192 -30.01 -7.47 0.94
CA LEU A 192 -29.63 -7.17 2.31
C LEU A 192 -29.04 -5.76 2.46
N SER A 193 -29.47 -5.08 3.53
CA SER A 193 -28.77 -3.91 4.07
C SER A 193 -27.57 -4.33 4.92
N TYR A 194 -26.68 -3.40 5.26
CA TYR A 194 -25.55 -3.67 6.16
C TYR A 194 -26.00 -4.26 7.51
N ALA A 195 -27.10 -3.75 8.08
CA ALA A 195 -27.62 -4.20 9.37
C ALA A 195 -28.19 -5.63 9.34
N GLN A 196 -28.48 -6.19 8.15
CA GLN A 196 -29.00 -7.55 7.99
C GLN A 196 -27.90 -8.57 7.66
N ASP A 197 -26.71 -8.12 7.31
CA ASP A 197 -25.56 -9.00 7.07
C ASP A 197 -24.87 -9.36 8.38
N ASN A 198 -24.56 -10.64 8.57
CA ASN A 198 -23.98 -11.15 9.82
C ASN A 198 -22.50 -10.76 10.05
N VAL A 199 -21.84 -10.17 9.05
CA VAL A 199 -20.47 -9.65 9.12
C VAL A 199 -20.49 -8.12 9.22
N PHE A 200 -21.32 -7.44 8.44
CA PHE A 200 -21.31 -5.98 8.36
C PHE A 200 -22.31 -5.25 9.29
N SER A 201 -23.09 -5.99 10.08
CA SER A 201 -24.12 -5.42 10.96
C SER A 201 -23.57 -4.66 12.16
N ASP A 202 -22.29 -4.85 12.52
CA ASP A 202 -21.63 -4.13 13.61
C ASP A 202 -20.87 -2.87 13.17
N GLY A 203 -20.95 -2.53 11.87
CA GLY A 203 -20.46 -1.28 11.28
C GLY A 203 -19.64 -1.51 10.00
N VAL A 204 -19.64 -0.53 9.10
CA VAL A 204 -18.98 -0.64 7.78
C VAL A 204 -17.96 0.47 7.50
N THR A 205 -17.73 1.37 8.44
CA THR A 205 -16.99 2.63 8.24
C THR A 205 -15.63 2.45 7.56
N TYR A 206 -14.94 1.34 7.82
CA TYR A 206 -13.59 1.06 7.27
C TYR A 206 -13.58 -0.09 6.26
N GLN A 207 -14.75 -0.55 5.81
CA GLN A 207 -14.92 -1.74 4.97
C GLN A 207 -15.78 -1.46 3.72
N VAL A 208 -16.12 -0.20 3.45
CA VAL A 208 -16.78 0.20 2.19
C VAL A 208 -15.73 0.70 1.22
N ALA A 209 -15.50 -0.05 0.14
CA ALA A 209 -14.68 0.37 -0.98
C ALA A 209 -15.47 1.28 -1.93
N THR A 210 -14.76 2.15 -2.64
CA THR A 210 -15.37 3.00 -3.68
C THR A 210 -15.80 2.17 -4.89
N LEU A 211 -16.77 2.66 -5.65
CA LEU A 211 -17.19 2.05 -6.91
C LEU A 211 -17.34 3.14 -7.97
N THR A 212 -16.26 3.42 -8.70
CA THR A 212 -16.18 4.54 -9.65
C THR A 212 -16.22 4.01 -11.09
N PRO A 213 -17.15 4.45 -11.95
CA PRO A 213 -17.19 4.01 -13.35
C PRO A 213 -15.89 4.31 -14.09
N ASN A 214 -15.36 3.32 -14.81
CA ASN A 214 -14.17 3.45 -15.66
C ASN A 214 -14.58 3.40 -17.13
N GLN A 215 -14.56 4.56 -17.79
CA GLN A 215 -14.96 4.71 -19.19
C GLN A 215 -14.01 4.02 -20.18
N ALA A 216 -12.72 3.87 -19.82
CA ALA A 216 -11.74 3.26 -20.70
C ALA A 216 -11.92 1.75 -20.80
N THR A 217 -12.35 1.11 -19.71
CA THR A 217 -12.54 -0.34 -19.66
C THR A 217 -14.00 -0.78 -19.78
N GLY A 218 -14.95 0.15 -19.62
CA GLY A 218 -16.38 -0.14 -19.50
C GLY A 218 -16.76 -0.81 -18.17
N GLY A 219 -15.84 -0.86 -17.20
CA GLY A 219 -16.02 -1.44 -15.88
C GLY A 219 -16.00 -0.38 -14.77
N TYR A 220 -15.44 -0.74 -13.62
CA TYR A 220 -15.29 0.14 -12.47
C TYR A 220 -13.89 0.07 -11.86
N ASP A 221 -13.44 1.18 -11.30
CA ASP A 221 -12.29 1.25 -10.40
C ASP A 221 -12.80 1.29 -8.95
N SER A 222 -12.18 0.48 -8.09
CA SER A 222 -12.49 0.38 -6.67
C SER A 222 -11.24 0.62 -5.84
N TYR A 223 -11.37 1.41 -4.79
CA TYR A 223 -10.28 1.77 -3.88
C TYR A 223 -10.72 1.63 -2.42
N MET A 224 -9.82 1.12 -1.57
CA MET A 224 -10.01 1.12 -0.12
C MET A 224 -8.66 1.21 0.60
N GLU A 225 -8.61 2.00 1.68
CA GLU A 225 -7.47 2.02 2.60
C GLU A 225 -7.69 1.02 3.73
N VAL A 226 -6.65 0.27 4.06
CA VAL A 226 -6.66 -0.77 5.08
C VAL A 226 -5.53 -0.51 6.06
N SER A 227 -5.86 -0.09 7.28
CA SER A 227 -4.85 0.03 8.34
C SER A 227 -4.70 -1.29 9.08
N VAL A 228 -3.47 -1.81 9.21
CA VAL A 228 -3.14 -3.07 9.90
C VAL A 228 -2.17 -2.80 11.06
N GLN A 229 -1.98 -3.79 11.95
CA GLN A 229 -1.01 -3.63 13.04
C GLN A 229 0.41 -3.47 12.49
N GLY A 230 1.14 -2.49 13.03
CA GLY A 230 2.50 -2.18 12.63
C GLY A 230 2.67 -0.72 12.26
N SER A 231 3.90 -0.39 11.88
CA SER A 231 4.27 0.93 11.35
C SER A 231 4.57 0.78 9.87
N GLY A 232 4.00 1.65 9.04
CA GLY A 232 4.44 1.79 7.67
C GLY A 232 5.72 2.61 7.56
N VAL A 233 6.17 2.82 6.33
CA VAL A 233 7.35 3.60 6.00
C VAL A 233 6.94 4.82 5.19
N SER A 234 7.34 6.01 5.64
CA SER A 234 7.40 7.21 4.79
C SER A 234 8.71 7.17 3.99
N GLY A 235 8.68 7.60 2.73
CA GLY A 235 9.83 7.57 1.83
C GLY A 235 11.14 8.20 2.34
N VAL A 236 12.21 7.93 1.59
CA VAL A 236 13.67 8.12 1.82
C VAL A 236 14.36 6.96 2.54
N GLY A 237 13.90 6.54 3.72
CA GLY A 237 14.60 5.51 4.50
C GLY A 237 14.62 4.09 3.88
N HIS A 238 13.60 3.72 3.09
CA HIS A 238 13.60 2.42 2.38
C HIS A 238 14.46 2.47 1.10
N ILE A 239 14.41 3.57 0.35
CA ILE A 239 15.28 3.75 -0.83
C ILE A 239 16.74 3.72 -0.39
N GLU A 240 17.11 4.38 0.71
CA GLU A 240 18.46 4.31 1.25
C GLU A 240 18.84 2.88 1.70
N LYS A 241 17.92 2.14 2.33
CA LYS A 241 18.17 0.74 2.75
C LYS A 241 18.30 -0.22 1.59
N GLU A 242 17.43 -0.16 0.59
CA GLU A 242 17.53 -1.01 -0.61
C GLU A 242 18.72 -0.59 -1.50
N THR A 243 18.96 0.71 -1.63
CA THR A 243 20.16 1.22 -2.30
C THR A 243 21.42 0.77 -1.58
N ALA A 244 21.44 0.77 -0.24
CA ALA A 244 22.56 0.27 0.57
C ALA A 244 22.82 -1.23 0.41
N LYS A 245 21.85 -2.02 -0.09
CA LYS A 245 22.09 -3.42 -0.49
C LYS A 245 22.82 -3.53 -1.82
N VAL A 246 22.71 -2.51 -2.68
CA VAL A 246 23.29 -2.48 -4.04
C VAL A 246 24.63 -1.78 -4.06
N PHE A 247 24.75 -0.65 -3.39
CA PHE A 247 25.99 0.10 -3.28
C PHE A 247 26.04 1.01 -2.05
N GLU A 248 27.24 1.46 -1.70
CA GLU A 248 27.48 2.56 -0.76
C GLU A 248 28.13 3.73 -1.49
N LEU A 249 27.61 4.93 -1.26
CA LEU A 249 28.21 6.18 -1.75
C LEU A 249 28.81 6.93 -0.58
N GLY A 250 30.13 7.04 -0.55
CA GLY A 250 30.86 7.78 0.48
C GLY A 250 30.75 9.29 0.33
N GLN A 251 31.08 10.02 1.40
CA GLN A 251 31.26 11.47 1.31
C GLN A 251 32.55 11.76 0.55
N ASN A 252 32.52 12.71 -0.39
CA ASN A 252 33.71 13.13 -1.10
C ASN A 252 34.75 13.71 -0.12
N PHE A 253 36.03 13.42 -0.32
CA PHE A 253 37.11 13.97 0.49
C PHE A 253 38.26 14.49 -0.41
N PRO A 254 38.77 15.71 -0.16
CA PRO A 254 38.27 16.69 0.82
C PRO A 254 36.90 17.30 0.45
N ASN A 255 36.14 17.76 1.46
CA ASN A 255 34.93 18.57 1.26
C ASN A 255 34.82 19.61 2.40
N PRO A 256 34.90 20.92 2.12
CA PRO A 256 35.08 21.56 0.81
C PRO A 256 36.44 21.29 0.16
N TYR A 257 36.59 21.60 -1.13
CA TYR A 257 37.83 21.38 -1.89
C TYR A 257 38.06 22.43 -2.98
N THR A 258 39.32 22.57 -3.41
CA THR A 258 39.74 23.56 -4.43
C THR A 258 39.99 22.96 -5.81
N ASP A 259 40.85 21.94 -5.90
CA ASP A 259 41.29 21.39 -7.20
C ASP A 259 40.67 20.04 -7.52
N LYS A 260 40.72 19.11 -6.57
CA LYS A 260 40.22 17.74 -6.73
C LYS A 260 39.60 17.22 -5.44
N THR A 261 38.61 16.36 -5.60
CA THR A 261 38.07 15.54 -4.52
C THR A 261 37.91 14.11 -5.02
N THR A 262 37.99 13.14 -4.12
CA THR A 262 37.75 11.74 -4.44
C THR A 262 36.42 11.31 -3.81
N VAL A 263 35.60 10.59 -4.57
CA VAL A 263 34.32 10.00 -4.12
C VAL A 263 34.52 8.49 -3.95
N PRO A 264 34.51 7.97 -2.71
CA PRO A 264 34.55 6.53 -2.48
C PRO A 264 33.18 5.91 -2.77
N VAL A 265 33.19 4.80 -3.51
CA VAL A 265 31.99 4.06 -3.91
C VAL A 265 32.26 2.57 -3.72
N THR A 266 31.33 1.85 -3.09
CA THR A 266 31.38 0.38 -3.00
C THR A 266 30.17 -0.19 -3.71
N ILE A 267 30.39 -0.99 -4.75
CA ILE A 267 29.31 -1.68 -5.48
C ILE A 267 29.22 -3.11 -4.95
N LYS A 268 28.10 -3.44 -4.31
CA LYS A 268 27.86 -4.73 -3.66
C LYS A 268 27.23 -5.76 -4.61
N GLU A 269 26.68 -5.28 -5.73
CA GLU A 269 25.89 -6.07 -6.67
C GLU A 269 26.21 -5.62 -8.09
N VAL A 270 26.50 -6.57 -8.98
CA VAL A 270 26.97 -6.28 -10.35
C VAL A 270 25.99 -5.34 -11.07
N SER A 271 26.45 -4.14 -11.41
CA SER A 271 25.59 -3.08 -11.94
C SER A 271 26.29 -2.21 -12.98
N ASP A 272 25.54 -1.69 -13.94
CA ASP A 272 25.99 -0.56 -14.76
C ASP A 272 25.88 0.72 -13.92
N ILE A 273 26.98 1.43 -13.72
CA ILE A 273 27.04 2.60 -12.83
C ILE A 273 27.39 3.88 -13.59
N LYS A 274 26.82 5.00 -13.13
CA LYS A 274 27.20 6.35 -13.54
C LYS A 274 27.23 7.29 -12.35
N LEU A 275 28.23 8.18 -12.31
CA LEU A 275 28.33 9.26 -11.34
C LEU A 275 28.11 10.60 -12.09
N GLU A 276 27.07 11.33 -11.71
CA GLU A 276 26.67 12.59 -12.36
C GLU A 276 26.71 13.75 -11.36
N LEU A 277 27.06 14.94 -11.85
CA LEU A 277 27.05 16.20 -11.10
C LEU A 277 25.81 17.03 -11.45
N TRP A 278 25.23 17.67 -10.45
CA TRP A 278 23.99 18.45 -10.53
C TRP A 278 24.15 19.77 -9.78
N ASN A 279 23.56 20.83 -10.31
CA ASN A 279 23.42 22.09 -9.58
C ASN A 279 22.20 22.04 -8.63
N LEU A 280 22.08 23.01 -7.72
CA LEU A 280 20.98 23.07 -6.76
C LEU A 280 19.60 23.35 -7.38
N SER A 281 19.56 23.76 -8.65
CA SER A 281 18.33 23.90 -9.43
C SER A 281 17.89 22.58 -10.10
N GLY A 282 18.60 21.48 -9.85
CA GLY A 282 18.30 20.15 -10.40
C GLY A 282 18.72 19.96 -11.86
N GLN A 283 19.59 20.83 -12.40
CA GLN A 283 20.13 20.66 -13.75
C GLN A 283 21.42 19.84 -13.69
N LYS A 284 21.52 18.83 -14.57
CA LYS A 284 22.76 18.06 -14.75
C LYS A 284 23.84 18.95 -15.34
N VAL A 285 25.02 18.92 -14.71
CA VAL A 285 26.19 19.68 -15.13
C VAL A 285 27.18 18.82 -15.91
N ALA A 286 27.47 17.61 -15.42
CA ALA A 286 28.41 16.69 -16.08
C ALA A 286 28.16 15.24 -15.66
N THR A 287 28.57 14.29 -16.50
CA THR A 287 28.82 12.90 -16.09
C THR A 287 30.33 12.76 -15.86
N VAL A 288 30.73 12.31 -14.67
CA VAL A 288 32.15 12.27 -14.27
C VAL A 288 32.74 10.86 -14.30
N PHE A 289 31.89 9.83 -14.28
CA PHE A 289 32.33 8.44 -14.35
C PHE A 289 31.22 7.53 -14.85
N GLU A 290 31.56 6.53 -15.66
CA GLU A 290 30.65 5.45 -16.09
C GLU A 290 31.41 4.12 -16.18
N ALA A 291 30.77 3.03 -15.76
CA ALA A 291 31.29 1.68 -15.93
C ALA A 291 30.15 0.67 -16.10
N LYS A 292 30.35 -0.36 -16.92
CA LYS A 292 29.39 -1.45 -17.11
C LYS A 292 29.79 -2.67 -16.30
N GLY A 293 28.81 -3.37 -15.72
CA GLY A 293 29.04 -4.57 -14.90
C GLY A 293 30.02 -4.35 -13.74
N ALA A 294 29.99 -3.17 -13.12
CA ALA A 294 30.84 -2.79 -12.01
C ALA A 294 30.53 -3.59 -10.74
N TYR A 295 31.57 -3.91 -9.96
CA TYR A 295 31.50 -4.61 -8.68
C TYR A 295 32.75 -4.30 -7.85
N GLY A 296 32.62 -4.17 -6.52
CA GLY A 296 33.71 -3.85 -5.62
C GLY A 296 33.92 -2.35 -5.39
N ASP A 297 35.10 -1.98 -4.90
CA ASP A 297 35.41 -0.62 -4.46
C ASP A 297 36.01 0.25 -5.57
N TYR A 298 35.59 1.51 -5.60
CA TYR A 298 36.03 2.54 -6.53
C TYR A 298 36.35 3.83 -5.77
N ASN A 299 37.41 4.51 -6.19
CA ASN A 299 37.75 5.86 -5.76
C ASN A 299 37.69 6.77 -6.98
N ILE A 300 36.56 7.45 -7.17
CA ILE A 300 36.30 8.25 -8.37
C ILE A 300 36.79 9.67 -8.14
N ASP A 301 37.80 10.09 -8.90
CA ASP A 301 38.34 11.44 -8.82
C ASP A 301 37.44 12.43 -9.58
N VAL A 302 37.09 13.53 -8.92
CA VAL A 302 36.28 14.61 -9.48
C VAL A 302 37.12 15.89 -9.51
N ASN A 303 37.31 16.43 -10.71
CA ASN A 303 38.01 17.70 -10.95
C ASN A 303 37.06 18.76 -11.55
N PRO A 304 36.53 19.68 -10.75
CA PRO A 304 35.65 20.77 -11.18
C PRO A 304 36.26 21.70 -12.20
N SER A 305 37.58 21.92 -12.13
CA SER A 305 38.32 22.79 -13.04
C SER A 305 38.28 22.24 -14.47
N ALA A 306 38.23 20.91 -14.63
CA ALA A 306 38.02 20.25 -15.92
C ALA A 306 36.58 20.41 -16.45
N HIS A 307 35.63 20.79 -15.60
CA HIS A 307 34.21 20.95 -15.93
C HIS A 307 33.70 22.40 -15.81
N GLY A 308 34.58 23.37 -15.56
CA GLY A 308 34.24 24.79 -15.52
C GLY A 308 33.32 25.23 -14.37
N LEU A 309 33.25 24.47 -13.27
CA LEU A 309 32.32 24.76 -12.18
C LEU A 309 32.73 26.02 -11.37
N PRO A 310 31.83 27.00 -11.18
CA PRO A 310 32.03 28.11 -10.24
C PRO A 310 32.02 27.65 -8.77
N ASN A 311 32.48 28.53 -7.87
CA ASN A 311 32.38 28.31 -6.41
C ASN A 311 30.92 28.12 -6.02
N GLY A 312 30.66 27.13 -5.18
CA GLY A 312 29.32 26.86 -4.70
C GLY A 312 29.08 25.41 -4.31
N ASN A 313 27.83 25.15 -3.96
CA ASN A 313 27.34 23.84 -3.56
C ASN A 313 26.78 23.10 -4.78
N TYR A 314 27.12 21.83 -4.88
CA TYR A 314 26.66 20.92 -5.92
C TYR A 314 26.22 19.60 -5.28
N MET A 315 25.49 18.82 -6.06
CA MET A 315 25.20 17.43 -5.73
C MET A 315 25.93 16.51 -6.71
N TYR A 316 26.51 15.43 -6.20
CA TYR A 316 26.86 14.27 -7.02
C TYR A 316 25.87 13.15 -6.74
N GLN A 317 25.45 12.42 -7.77
CA GLN A 317 24.54 11.30 -7.68
C GLN A 317 25.16 10.09 -8.34
N LEU A 318 25.20 8.97 -7.62
CA LEU A 318 25.49 7.67 -8.21
C LEU A 318 24.17 7.01 -8.61
N GLU A 319 24.08 6.54 -9.85
CA GLU A 319 23.06 5.62 -10.32
C GLU A 319 23.69 4.25 -10.56
N ALA A 320 23.03 3.18 -10.10
CA ALA A 320 23.39 1.80 -10.37
C ALA A 320 22.19 1.06 -10.97
N LYS A 321 22.37 0.43 -12.13
CA LYS A 321 21.33 -0.33 -12.84
C LYS A 321 21.73 -1.80 -12.95
N ASN A 322 20.83 -2.70 -12.54
CA ASN A 322 21.00 -4.15 -12.66
C ASN A 322 19.65 -4.82 -12.95
N SER A 323 19.61 -6.16 -12.89
CA SER A 323 18.39 -6.95 -13.14
C SER A 323 17.26 -6.69 -12.13
N ARG A 324 17.56 -6.13 -10.95
CA ARG A 324 16.57 -5.78 -9.92
C ARG A 324 16.00 -4.37 -10.06
N GLY A 325 16.62 -3.51 -10.87
CA GLY A 325 16.12 -2.15 -11.12
C GLY A 325 17.22 -1.10 -11.22
N VAL A 326 16.84 0.15 -10.96
CA VAL A 326 17.71 1.33 -11.00
C VAL A 326 17.70 2.00 -9.63
N TYR A 327 18.88 2.14 -9.02
CA TYR A 327 19.08 2.68 -7.68
C TYR A 327 19.86 3.98 -7.77
N ARG A 328 19.52 4.97 -6.94
CA ARG A 328 20.14 6.30 -6.98
C ARG A 328 20.37 6.84 -5.56
N LEU A 329 21.54 7.41 -5.32
CA LEU A 329 21.85 8.09 -4.07
C LEU A 329 22.60 9.40 -4.36
N PRO A 330 22.06 10.56 -3.96
CA PRO A 330 22.77 11.84 -4.05
C PRO A 330 23.53 12.18 -2.76
N LYS A 331 24.63 12.93 -2.89
CA LYS A 331 25.34 13.60 -1.79
C LYS A 331 25.81 14.99 -2.19
N MET A 332 25.99 15.85 -1.18
CA MET A 332 26.41 17.23 -1.36
C MET A 332 27.92 17.36 -1.40
N MET A 333 28.42 18.27 -2.23
CA MET A 333 29.83 18.69 -2.27
C MET A 333 29.94 20.20 -2.40
N THR A 334 31.02 20.78 -1.88
CA THR A 334 31.29 22.22 -1.89
C THR A 334 32.59 22.51 -2.64
N VAL A 335 32.48 23.26 -3.75
CA VAL A 335 33.63 23.71 -4.55
C VAL A 335 34.05 25.10 -4.09
N LEU A 336 35.32 25.23 -3.73
CA LEU A 336 36.01 26.49 -3.51
C LEU A 336 36.97 26.73 -4.68
N LYS A 337 37.26 27.98 -5.02
CA LYS A 337 38.40 28.33 -5.89
C LYS A 337 39.39 29.12 -5.07
#